data_AF-A0A0C9TPJ8-F1
#
_entry.id   AF-A0A0C9TPJ8-F1
#
_cell.length_a   1.000
_cell.length_b   1.000
_cell.length_c   1.000
_cell.angle_alpha   90.00
_cell.angle_beta   90.00
_cell.angle_gamma   90.00
#
_symmetry.space_group_name_H-M   'P 1'
#
loop_
_entity.id
_entity.type
_entity.pdbx_description
1 polymer ?
#
loop_
_entity_poly.entity_id
_entity_poly.type
_entity_poly.pdbx_seq_one_letter_code
_entity_poly.pdbx_strand_id
1 'polypeptide(L)'
;MALSMVHCGLAPLLCNAAWQVADTASALEAWRQEAKHHLAQDLLHKIGRRNPALSASMPEQFPSINTVRCYIQPCRNLGTCTSAIPDSQPPNLAALGQLMQELVGWNDSQRLLDQFRRHVWTAVIVHGVLCDLKVTPVGPSTSSGTEAPRELLPTCIIRDVEGVIMPIPTLSLALDTLAAHKSSGTGKGREVNQPDLEVFIPSSIHTAWLGLDGQCHVP
;
A
#
# COMPACT_ATOMS: atom_id res chain seq x y z
N MET A 1 -28.76 15.03 11.52
CA MET A 1 -28.96 14.98 12.98
C MET A 1 -27.69 14.55 13.72
N ALA A 2 -27.17 13.33 13.55
CA ALA A 2 -25.95 12.90 14.25
C ALA A 2 -24.73 13.81 13.97
N LEU A 3 -24.47 14.14 12.70
CA LEU A 3 -23.42 15.09 12.32
C LEU A 3 -23.64 16.48 12.92
N SER A 4 -24.89 16.94 12.98
CA SER A 4 -25.25 18.22 13.61
C SER A 4 -24.92 18.25 15.10
N MET A 5 -25.12 17.13 15.82
CA MET A 5 -24.73 17.01 17.23
C MET A 5 -23.22 17.11 17.42
N VAL A 6 -22.43 16.56 16.48
CA VAL A 6 -20.98 16.75 16.47
C VAL A 6 -20.63 18.24 16.29
N HIS A 7 -21.30 18.93 15.36
CA HIS A 7 -21.10 20.37 15.15
C HIS A 7 -21.58 21.25 16.33
N CYS A 8 -22.47 20.75 17.18
CA CYS A 8 -22.85 21.40 18.44
C CYS A 8 -21.79 21.26 19.54
N GLY A 9 -20.67 20.56 19.29
CA GLY A 9 -19.60 20.39 20.28
C GLY A 9 -19.87 19.28 21.31
N LEU A 10 -20.87 18.42 21.07
CA LEU A 10 -21.19 17.31 21.95
C LEU A 10 -20.15 16.17 21.90
N ALA A 11 -19.39 16.06 20.79
CA ALA A 11 -18.41 14.99 20.63
C ALA A 11 -17.22 15.11 21.62
N PRO A 12 -16.55 16.27 21.78
CA PRO A 12 -15.51 16.43 22.79
C PRO A 12 -15.97 16.13 24.23
N LEU A 13 -17.19 16.55 24.57
CA LEU A 13 -17.78 16.28 25.90
C LEU A 13 -17.96 14.77 26.13
N LEU A 14 -18.44 14.05 25.11
CA LEU A 14 -18.59 12.60 25.18
C LEU A 14 -17.23 11.88 25.31
N CYS A 15 -16.24 12.32 24.53
CA CYS A 15 -14.90 11.75 24.60
C CYS A 15 -14.25 11.98 25.97
N ASN A 16 -14.41 13.17 26.55
CA ASN A 16 -13.91 13.50 27.89
C ASN A 16 -14.60 12.64 28.96
N ALA A 17 -15.93 12.51 28.89
CA ALA A 17 -16.69 11.64 29.80
C ALA A 17 -16.21 10.17 29.73
N ALA A 18 -15.89 9.68 28.54
CA ALA A 18 -15.36 8.33 28.35
C ALA A 18 -13.94 8.12 28.89
N TRP A 19 -13.13 9.18 28.93
CA TRP A 19 -11.75 9.16 29.43
C TRP A 19 -11.68 9.22 30.96
N GLN A 20 -12.62 9.93 31.61
CA GLN A 20 -12.62 10.04 33.07
C GLN A 20 -13.13 8.75 33.72
N VAL A 21 -12.23 8.00 34.36
CA VAL A 21 -12.54 6.69 34.98
C VAL A 21 -13.31 6.83 36.30
N ALA A 22 -13.09 7.90 37.05
CA ALA A 22 -13.65 8.05 38.40
C ALA A 22 -15.11 8.55 38.42
N ASP A 23 -15.53 9.35 37.42
CA ASP A 23 -16.84 10.02 37.44
C ASP A 23 -17.58 9.93 36.09
N THR A 24 -17.50 8.76 35.46
CA THR A 24 -18.07 8.55 34.12
C THR A 24 -19.60 8.70 34.11
N ALA A 25 -20.28 8.31 35.19
CA ALA A 25 -21.74 8.34 35.27
C ALA A 25 -22.29 9.77 35.31
N SER A 26 -21.71 10.65 36.13
CA SER A 26 -22.13 12.06 36.21
C SER A 26 -21.81 12.80 34.90
N ALA A 27 -20.63 12.53 34.31
CA ALA A 27 -20.21 13.15 33.07
C ALA A 27 -21.11 12.75 31.89
N LEU A 28 -21.57 11.49 31.86
CA LEU A 28 -22.55 11.02 30.87
C LEU A 28 -23.94 11.58 31.10
N GLU A 29 -24.36 11.75 32.35
CA GLU A 29 -25.62 12.44 32.67
C GLU A 29 -25.59 13.89 32.17
N ALA A 30 -24.54 14.63 32.50
CA ALA A 30 -24.36 16.01 32.04
C ALA A 30 -24.35 16.10 30.51
N TRP A 31 -23.64 15.18 29.85
CA TRP A 31 -23.65 15.08 28.38
C TRP A 31 -25.05 14.80 27.83
N ARG A 32 -25.81 13.89 28.44
CA ARG A 32 -27.18 13.57 28.01
C ARG A 32 -28.12 14.76 28.17
N GLN A 33 -28.02 15.50 29.27
CA GLN A 33 -28.83 16.70 29.49
C GLN A 33 -28.54 17.75 28.42
N GLU A 34 -27.27 17.97 28.09
CA GLU A 34 -26.88 18.90 27.03
C GLU A 34 -27.37 18.43 25.64
N ALA A 35 -27.22 17.14 25.35
CA ALA A 35 -27.71 16.54 24.10
C ALA A 35 -29.24 16.65 23.96
N LYS A 36 -29.99 16.38 25.04
CA LYS A 36 -31.44 16.57 25.10
C LYS A 36 -31.82 18.03 24.88
N HIS A 37 -31.13 18.96 25.53
CA HIS A 37 -31.37 20.39 25.39
C HIS A 37 -31.18 20.88 23.95
N HIS A 38 -30.07 20.49 23.32
CA HIS A 38 -29.81 20.79 21.90
C HIS A 38 -30.86 20.16 20.97
N LEU A 39 -31.27 18.91 21.21
CA LEU A 39 -32.30 18.25 20.39
C LEU A 39 -33.67 18.91 20.55
N ALA A 40 -34.06 19.34 21.75
CA ALA A 40 -35.36 19.93 22.01
C ALA A 40 -35.47 21.36 21.45
N GLN A 41 -34.43 22.18 21.62
CA GLN A 41 -34.51 23.62 21.35
C GLN A 41 -33.76 24.06 20.08
N ASP A 42 -32.81 23.26 19.59
CA ASP A 42 -31.88 23.62 18.49
C ASP A 42 -31.25 25.00 18.69
N LEU A 43 -30.69 25.24 19.88
CA LEU A 43 -30.13 26.54 20.28
C LEU A 43 -29.15 27.13 19.26
N LEU A 44 -28.32 26.29 18.66
CA LEU A 44 -27.27 26.70 17.73
C LEU A 44 -27.76 26.73 16.27
N HIS A 45 -29.02 26.38 16.01
CA HIS A 45 -29.59 26.28 14.66
C HIS A 45 -28.78 25.36 13.72
N LYS A 46 -28.06 24.39 14.31
CA LYS A 46 -27.16 23.46 13.62
C LYS A 46 -27.83 22.13 13.29
N ILE A 47 -28.92 21.80 13.96
CA ILE A 47 -29.68 20.55 13.76
C ILE A 47 -30.68 20.72 12.61
N GLY A 48 -31.13 21.95 12.35
CA GLY A 48 -31.99 22.32 11.23
C GLY A 48 -33.48 22.11 11.52
N ARG A 49 -33.82 21.33 12.57
CA ARG A 49 -35.16 21.22 13.13
C ARG A 49 -35.08 20.80 14.60
N ARG A 50 -36.08 21.20 15.37
CA ARG A 50 -36.29 20.70 16.75
C ARG A 50 -36.80 19.26 16.72
N ASN A 51 -36.30 18.44 17.64
CA ASN A 51 -36.69 17.03 17.81
C ASN A 51 -37.05 16.75 19.28
N PRO A 52 -38.12 17.39 19.83
CA PRO A 52 -38.49 17.26 21.24
C PRO A 52 -38.90 15.82 21.61
N ALA A 53 -39.55 15.09 20.70
CA ALA A 53 -39.90 13.69 20.90
C ALA A 53 -38.65 12.82 21.12
N LEU A 54 -37.59 13.03 20.33
CA LEU A 54 -36.33 12.30 20.45
C LEU A 54 -35.56 12.68 21.72
N SER A 55 -35.59 13.95 22.11
CA SER A 55 -35.03 14.41 23.38
C SER A 55 -35.70 13.70 24.56
N ALA A 56 -37.03 13.60 24.55
CA ALA A 56 -37.79 12.93 25.60
C ALA A 56 -37.56 11.41 25.62
N SER A 57 -37.41 10.78 24.45
CA SER A 57 -37.26 9.33 24.32
C SER A 57 -35.81 8.84 24.41
N MET A 58 -34.83 9.69 24.71
CA MET A 58 -33.42 9.29 24.76
C MET A 58 -33.17 8.37 25.98
N PRO A 59 -32.70 7.13 25.77
CA PRO A 59 -32.48 6.18 26.85
C PRO A 59 -31.40 6.64 27.84
N GLU A 60 -31.54 6.32 29.12
CA GLU A 60 -30.52 6.64 30.14
C GLU A 60 -29.19 5.92 29.91
N GLN A 61 -29.24 4.75 29.29
CA GLN A 61 -28.08 3.94 28.93
C GLN A 61 -27.39 4.44 27.64
N PHE A 62 -27.96 5.43 26.95
CA PHE A 62 -27.38 5.98 25.73
C PHE A 62 -26.47 7.18 26.03
N PRO A 63 -25.26 7.28 25.46
CA PRO A 63 -24.55 6.23 24.73
C PRO A 63 -23.94 5.21 25.69
N SER A 64 -23.80 3.96 25.22
CA SER A 64 -23.07 2.94 25.96
C SER A 64 -21.60 3.34 26.09
N ILE A 65 -21.14 3.51 27.32
CA ILE A 65 -19.76 3.93 27.59
C ILE A 65 -18.73 2.95 27.05
N ASN A 66 -19.05 1.66 27.10
CA ASN A 66 -18.18 0.62 26.57
C ASN A 66 -18.02 0.77 25.06
N THR A 67 -19.12 1.07 24.36
CA THR A 67 -19.08 1.33 22.92
C THR A 67 -18.22 2.56 22.60
N VAL A 68 -18.39 3.65 23.35
CA VAL A 68 -17.59 4.88 23.16
C VAL A 68 -16.10 4.59 23.41
N ARG A 69 -15.77 3.85 24.46
CA ARG A 69 -14.39 3.43 24.76
C ARG A 69 -13.79 2.56 23.66
N CYS A 70 -14.55 1.64 23.06
CA CYS A 70 -14.08 0.84 21.93
C CYS A 70 -13.70 1.70 20.70
N TYR A 71 -14.37 2.84 20.48
CA TYR A 71 -14.01 3.75 19.39
C TYR A 71 -12.80 4.65 19.73
N ILE A 72 -12.73 5.14 20.97
CA ILE A 72 -11.63 6.02 21.41
C ILE A 72 -10.33 5.24 21.61
N GLN A 73 -10.44 4.05 22.18
CA GLN A 73 -9.34 3.12 22.45
C GLN A 73 -9.70 1.76 21.83
N PRO A 74 -9.58 1.64 20.50
CA PRO A 74 -9.78 0.34 19.85
C PRO A 74 -8.81 -0.66 20.45
N CYS A 75 -9.24 -1.92 20.57
CA CYS A 75 -8.37 -3.03 20.93
C CYS A 75 -7.28 -3.14 19.86
N ARG A 76 -6.17 -2.43 20.08
CA ARG A 76 -4.94 -2.61 19.31
C ARG A 76 -4.26 -3.83 19.90
N ASN A 77 -3.67 -4.65 19.05
CA ASN A 77 -2.74 -5.67 19.50
C ASN A 77 -1.54 -4.95 20.15
N LEU A 78 -1.64 -4.68 21.45
CA LEU A 78 -0.59 -4.08 22.27
C LEU A 78 0.46 -5.17 22.55
N GLY A 79 1.36 -5.32 21.60
CA GLY A 79 2.46 -6.25 21.67
C GLY A 79 3.11 -6.36 20.31
N THR A 80 4.21 -5.63 20.12
CA THR A 80 5.24 -5.92 19.11
C THR A 80 4.82 -5.99 17.63
N CYS A 81 3.62 -5.53 17.25
CA CYS A 81 3.14 -5.54 15.87
C CYS A 81 3.26 -4.19 15.16
N THR A 82 4.20 -3.33 15.56
CA THR A 82 4.99 -2.67 14.51
C THR A 82 5.99 -3.70 14.03
N SER A 83 5.49 -4.76 13.38
CA SER A 83 6.38 -5.54 12.52
C SER A 83 6.91 -4.47 11.60
N ALA A 84 8.19 -4.12 11.74
CA ALA A 84 8.90 -3.35 10.74
C ALA A 84 8.43 -3.97 9.42
N ILE A 85 7.80 -3.16 8.57
CA ILE A 85 7.41 -3.62 7.24
C ILE A 85 8.69 -4.26 6.72
N PRO A 86 8.72 -5.59 6.52
CA PRO A 86 9.97 -6.26 6.23
C PRO A 86 10.59 -5.57 5.03
N ASP A 87 11.90 -5.37 5.09
CA ASP A 87 12.62 -4.70 4.01
C ASP A 87 12.20 -5.30 2.67
N SER A 88 12.10 -4.42 1.67
CA SER A 88 11.60 -4.72 0.33
C SER A 88 12.53 -5.74 -0.34
N GLN A 89 12.38 -7.03 -0.01
CA GLN A 89 13.17 -8.10 -0.60
C GLN A 89 12.63 -8.41 -2.01
N PRO A 90 13.51 -8.73 -2.96
CA PRO A 90 13.06 -9.19 -4.27
C PRO A 90 12.22 -10.47 -4.09
N PRO A 91 11.12 -10.62 -4.85
CA PRO A 91 10.30 -11.81 -4.78
C PRO A 91 11.10 -13.03 -5.25
N ASN A 92 10.99 -14.15 -4.52
CA ASN A 92 11.63 -15.40 -4.92
C ASN A 92 10.87 -16.02 -6.11
N LEU A 93 11.40 -15.82 -7.32
CA LEU A 93 10.79 -16.29 -8.58
C LEU A 93 10.71 -17.81 -8.65
N ALA A 94 11.69 -18.52 -8.09
CA ALA A 94 11.68 -19.97 -8.06
C ALA A 94 10.55 -20.51 -7.17
N ALA A 95 10.40 -19.97 -5.96
CA ALA A 95 9.32 -20.36 -5.05
C ALA A 95 7.94 -20.02 -5.63
N LEU A 96 7.82 -18.85 -6.28
CA LEU A 96 6.59 -18.46 -6.97
C LEU A 96 6.29 -19.40 -8.14
N GLY A 97 7.29 -19.80 -8.92
CA GLY A 97 7.16 -20.76 -10.02
C GLY A 97 6.63 -22.11 -9.54
N GLN A 98 7.17 -22.62 -8.43
CA GLN A 98 6.69 -23.86 -7.79
C GLN A 98 5.23 -23.72 -7.32
N LEU A 99 4.90 -22.61 -6.66
CA LEU A 99 3.55 -22.37 -6.18
C LEU A 99 2.52 -22.25 -7.34
N MET A 100 2.91 -21.64 -8.46
CA MET A 100 2.04 -21.56 -9.65
C MET A 100 1.86 -22.92 -10.32
N GLN A 101 2.87 -23.80 -10.27
CA GLN A 101 2.72 -25.20 -10.69
C GLN A 101 1.73 -25.95 -9.80
N GLU A 102 1.83 -25.79 -8.48
CA GLU A 102 0.97 -26.49 -7.51
C GLU A 102 -0.47 -25.98 -7.51
N LEU A 103 -0.69 -24.67 -7.56
CA LEU A 103 -2.02 -24.06 -7.43
C LEU A 103 -2.76 -23.92 -8.77
N VAL A 104 -2.03 -23.66 -9.86
CA VAL A 104 -2.62 -23.31 -11.17
C VAL A 104 -2.31 -24.37 -12.24
N GLY A 105 -1.44 -25.34 -11.94
CA GLY A 105 -1.13 -26.44 -12.85
C GLY A 105 -0.26 -26.04 -14.05
N TRP A 106 0.60 -25.02 -13.90
CA TRP A 106 1.51 -24.55 -14.96
C TRP A 106 2.73 -25.46 -15.15
N ASN A 107 2.48 -26.73 -15.48
CA ASN A 107 3.51 -27.76 -15.58
C ASN A 107 4.39 -27.65 -16.85
N ASP A 108 3.94 -26.91 -17.86
CA ASP A 108 4.73 -26.64 -19.06
C ASP A 108 5.66 -25.45 -18.83
N SER A 109 6.96 -25.66 -19.05
CA SER A 109 8.01 -24.65 -18.85
C SER A 109 7.85 -23.43 -19.76
N GLN A 110 7.38 -23.62 -20.99
CA GLN A 110 7.16 -22.51 -21.92
C GLN A 110 5.96 -21.66 -21.48
N ARG A 111 4.87 -22.33 -21.12
CA ARG A 111 3.68 -21.65 -20.59
C ARG A 111 3.98 -20.90 -19.29
N LEU A 112 4.80 -21.47 -18.41
CA LEU A 112 5.25 -20.82 -17.17
C LEU A 112 6.01 -19.52 -17.47
N LEU A 113 7.01 -19.59 -18.36
CA LEU A 113 7.80 -18.43 -18.78
C LEU A 113 6.94 -17.33 -19.41
N ASP A 114 6.03 -17.69 -20.32
CA ASP A 114 5.15 -16.71 -20.98
C ASP A 114 4.27 -15.97 -19.99
N GLN A 115 3.76 -16.67 -18.96
CA GLN A 115 2.92 -16.05 -17.94
C GLN A 115 3.73 -15.17 -16.98
N PHE A 116 4.91 -15.62 -16.58
CA PHE A 116 5.82 -14.84 -15.74
C PHE A 116 6.31 -13.58 -16.46
N ARG A 117 6.66 -13.69 -17.74
CA ARG A 117 7.03 -12.56 -18.59
C ARG A 117 5.93 -11.50 -18.65
N ARG A 118 4.67 -11.92 -18.79
CA ARG A 118 3.53 -11.00 -18.93
C ARG A 118 3.12 -10.31 -17.62
N HIS A 119 3.26 -10.99 -16.48
CA HIS A 119 2.63 -10.51 -15.23
C HIS A 119 3.60 -10.27 -14.07
N VAL A 120 4.72 -10.99 -14.03
CA VAL A 120 5.61 -11.02 -12.87
C VAL A 120 6.88 -10.21 -13.14
N TRP A 121 7.53 -10.43 -14.28
CA TRP A 121 8.85 -9.83 -14.57
C TRP A 121 8.82 -8.31 -14.62
N THR A 122 7.78 -7.71 -15.19
CA THR A 122 7.61 -6.25 -15.18
C THR A 122 7.56 -5.69 -13.76
N ALA A 123 6.86 -6.36 -12.83
CA ALA A 123 6.78 -5.93 -11.44
C ALA A 123 8.10 -6.10 -10.70
N VAL A 124 8.83 -7.19 -10.96
CA VAL A 124 10.16 -7.48 -10.38
C VAL A 124 11.17 -6.41 -10.78
N ILE A 125 11.18 -6.04 -12.06
CA ILE A 125 12.06 -5.01 -12.62
C ILE A 125 11.78 -3.66 -11.97
N VAL A 126 10.51 -3.23 -11.96
CA VAL A 126 10.12 -1.96 -11.34
C VAL A 126 10.46 -1.94 -9.86
N HIS A 127 10.28 -3.06 -9.15
CA HIS A 127 10.69 -3.20 -7.77
C HIS A 127 12.20 -3.04 -7.58
N GLY A 128 13.02 -3.67 -8.44
CA GLY A 128 14.48 -3.51 -8.42
C GLY A 128 14.91 -2.05 -8.57
N VAL A 129 14.39 -1.36 -9.60
CA VAL A 129 14.66 0.07 -9.84
C VAL A 129 14.27 0.94 -8.64
N LEU A 130 13.12 0.65 -8.00
CA LEU A 130 12.68 1.38 -6.81
C LEU A 130 13.53 1.07 -5.56
N CYS A 131 14.06 -0.14 -5.45
CA CYS A 131 14.98 -0.50 -4.37
C CYS A 131 16.32 0.21 -4.49
N ASP A 132 16.89 0.29 -5.70
CA ASP A 132 18.14 1.03 -5.94
C ASP A 132 18.01 2.50 -5.50
N LEU A 133 16.85 3.12 -5.75
CA LEU A 133 16.55 4.49 -5.34
C LEU A 133 16.41 4.67 -3.82
N LYS A 134 16.08 3.62 -3.06
CA LYS A 134 15.93 3.69 -1.59
C LYS A 134 17.27 3.59 -0.84
N VAL A 135 18.30 3.01 -1.45
CA VAL A 135 19.56 2.66 -0.78
C VAL A 135 20.52 3.84 -0.62
N THR A 136 20.25 5.01 -1.21
CA THR A 136 21.16 6.16 -1.13
C THR A 136 20.97 6.99 0.15
N PRO A 137 21.94 7.03 1.09
CA PRO A 137 22.08 8.18 1.97
C PRO A 137 22.58 9.37 1.14
N VAL A 138 21.91 10.51 1.27
CA VAL A 138 22.33 11.79 0.68
C VAL A 138 23.75 12.13 1.13
N GLY A 139 24.72 11.88 0.25
CA GLY A 139 26.04 12.49 0.28
C GLY A 139 26.11 13.57 -0.80
N PRO A 140 26.78 14.72 -0.56
CA PRO A 140 26.87 15.79 -1.55
C PRO A 140 27.67 15.33 -2.77
N SER A 141 26.98 15.22 -3.90
CA SER A 141 27.53 14.88 -5.20
C SER A 141 28.55 15.94 -5.64
N THR A 142 29.82 15.54 -5.77
CA THR A 142 30.81 16.31 -6.53
C THR A 142 30.90 15.70 -7.92
N SER A 143 30.48 16.45 -8.92
CA SER A 143 30.47 16.03 -10.32
C SER A 143 31.88 16.09 -10.93
N SER A 144 32.23 15.05 -11.70
CA SER A 144 33.20 15.17 -12.79
C SER A 144 32.83 14.15 -13.87
N GLY A 145 32.48 14.65 -15.05
CA GLY A 145 31.86 13.88 -16.12
C GLY A 145 32.79 13.04 -16.98
N THR A 146 32.17 12.19 -17.78
CA THR A 146 32.57 11.80 -19.15
C THR A 146 31.31 11.23 -19.81
N GLU A 147 30.65 12.01 -20.66
CA GLU A 147 29.47 11.57 -21.42
C GLU A 147 29.91 10.60 -22.53
N ALA A 148 29.60 9.32 -22.35
CA ALA A 148 29.50 8.38 -23.46
C ALA A 148 28.19 8.64 -24.23
N PRO A 149 28.10 8.30 -25.54
CA PRO A 149 26.90 8.51 -26.33
C PRO A 149 25.77 7.64 -25.74
N ARG A 150 24.84 8.26 -25.02
CA ARG A 150 23.64 7.59 -24.51
C ARG A 150 22.73 7.32 -25.70
N GLU A 151 22.58 6.05 -26.06
CA GLU A 151 21.58 5.62 -27.03
C GLU A 151 20.21 6.15 -26.59
N LEU A 152 19.54 6.87 -27.50
CA LEU A 152 18.23 7.47 -27.24
C LEU A 152 17.20 6.36 -27.14
N LEU A 153 16.88 5.95 -25.92
CA LEU A 153 15.80 5.00 -25.66
C LEU A 153 14.45 5.58 -26.10
N PRO A 154 13.55 4.77 -26.66
CA PRO A 154 12.23 5.23 -27.08
C PRO A 154 11.42 5.73 -25.88
N THR A 155 10.93 6.96 -25.99
CA THR A 155 10.02 7.57 -25.01
C THR A 155 8.56 7.36 -25.42
N CYS A 156 7.67 7.19 -24.45
CA CYS A 156 6.23 7.13 -24.70
C CYS A 156 5.44 7.78 -23.55
N ILE A 157 4.17 8.10 -23.81
CA ILE A 157 3.26 8.66 -22.81
C ILE A 157 2.17 7.63 -22.55
N ILE A 158 2.05 7.20 -21.29
CA ILE A 158 0.98 6.30 -20.84
C ILE A 158 0.17 7.04 -19.79
N ARG A 159 -1.11 7.32 -20.08
CA ARG A 159 -2.04 7.99 -19.15
C ARG A 159 -1.46 9.28 -18.56
N ASP A 160 -1.00 10.17 -19.45
CA ASP A 160 -0.40 11.48 -19.11
C ASP A 160 0.92 11.43 -18.34
N VAL A 161 1.53 10.25 -18.21
CA VAL A 161 2.87 10.07 -17.64
C VAL A 161 3.86 9.79 -18.76
N GLU A 162 4.83 10.68 -18.94
CA GLU A 162 5.97 10.45 -19.84
C GLU A 162 6.94 9.44 -19.22
N GLY A 163 7.42 8.51 -20.04
CA GLY A 163 8.40 7.52 -19.62
C GLY A 163 9.22 6.96 -20.76
N VAL A 164 10.19 6.14 -20.38
CA VAL A 164 11.16 5.49 -21.25
C VAL A 164 10.85 4.01 -21.30
N ILE A 165 10.94 3.42 -22.49
CA ILE A 165 10.87 1.97 -22.67
C ILE A 165 12.30 1.43 -22.61
N MET A 166 12.59 0.64 -21.57
CA MET A 166 13.89 0.00 -21.40
C MET A 166 13.82 -1.46 -21.87
N PRO A 167 14.68 -1.88 -22.84
CA PRO A 167 14.88 -3.28 -23.14
C PRO A 167 15.71 -3.92 -22.01
N ILE A 168 15.16 -4.97 -21.40
CA ILE A 168 15.82 -5.67 -20.30
C ILE A 168 16.10 -7.11 -20.72
N PRO A 169 17.37 -7.55 -20.68
CA PRO A 169 17.72 -8.95 -20.92
C PRO A 169 16.99 -9.85 -19.91
N THR A 170 16.12 -10.72 -20.40
CA THR A 170 15.30 -11.58 -19.52
C THR A 170 15.99 -12.88 -19.14
N LEU A 171 17.24 -13.10 -19.57
CA LEU A 171 17.91 -14.39 -19.44
C LEU A 171 18.08 -14.80 -17.97
N SER A 172 18.45 -13.86 -17.07
CA SER A 172 18.54 -14.12 -15.63
C SER A 172 17.17 -14.49 -15.04
N LEU A 173 16.14 -13.70 -15.33
CA LEU A 173 14.76 -13.93 -14.88
C LEU A 173 14.20 -15.26 -15.37
N ALA A 174 14.53 -15.65 -16.61
CA ALA A 174 14.12 -16.91 -17.19
C ALA A 174 14.79 -18.10 -16.49
N LEU A 175 16.10 -18.00 -16.22
CA LEU A 175 16.83 -19.02 -15.48
C LEU A 175 16.27 -19.18 -14.06
N ASP A 176 16.00 -18.09 -13.35
CA ASP A 176 15.43 -18.10 -12.00
C ASP A 176 14.00 -18.65 -11.96
N THR A 177 13.19 -18.30 -12.96
CA THR A 177 11.82 -18.84 -13.09
C THR A 177 11.85 -20.33 -13.42
N LEU A 178 12.81 -20.78 -14.22
CA LEU A 178 12.97 -22.20 -14.61
C LEU A 178 13.69 -23.05 -13.57
N ALA A 179 14.44 -22.47 -12.64
CA ALA A 179 15.04 -23.19 -11.52
C ALA A 179 13.99 -23.91 -10.65
N ALA A 180 12.74 -23.44 -10.69
CA ALA A 180 11.58 -24.08 -10.08
C ALA A 180 11.12 -25.37 -10.79
N HIS A 181 11.43 -25.50 -12.09
CA HIS A 181 10.84 -26.51 -12.95
C HIS A 181 11.50 -27.87 -12.72
N LYS A 182 10.78 -28.77 -12.06
CA LYS A 182 11.20 -30.16 -11.85
C LYS A 182 11.04 -30.96 -13.15
N SER A 183 11.93 -30.78 -14.13
CA SER A 183 11.98 -31.69 -15.27
C SER A 183 12.74 -32.96 -14.89
N SER A 184 12.00 -34.02 -14.55
CA SER A 184 12.48 -35.39 -14.74
C SER A 184 12.39 -35.69 -16.23
N GLY A 185 13.51 -35.64 -16.94
CA GLY A 185 13.53 -35.99 -18.36
C GLY A 185 14.69 -35.38 -19.12
N THR A 186 15.66 -36.22 -19.45
CA THR A 186 16.72 -36.03 -20.44
C THR A 186 16.18 -35.39 -21.73
N GLY A 187 16.32 -34.07 -21.85
CA GLY A 187 15.92 -33.30 -23.04
C GLY A 187 17.00 -32.29 -23.38
N LYS A 188 17.59 -32.44 -24.58
CA LYS A 188 18.58 -31.53 -25.19
C LYS A 188 18.25 -30.06 -24.90
N GLY A 189 19.20 -29.34 -24.33
CA GLY A 189 19.15 -27.89 -24.14
C GLY A 189 18.88 -27.20 -25.46
N ARG A 190 17.64 -26.74 -25.63
CA ARG A 190 17.25 -25.87 -26.72
C ARG A 190 17.58 -24.46 -26.24
N GLU A 191 18.51 -23.79 -26.91
CA GLU A 191 18.78 -22.37 -26.70
C GLU A 191 17.45 -21.62 -26.73
N VAL A 192 17.08 -21.07 -25.57
CA VAL A 192 15.89 -20.23 -25.45
C VAL A 192 16.31 -18.86 -25.97
N ASN A 193 16.16 -18.66 -27.28
CA ASN A 193 16.22 -17.33 -27.89
C ASN A 193 15.01 -16.54 -27.38
N GLN A 194 15.14 -15.91 -26.21
CA GLN A 194 14.08 -15.11 -25.62
C GLN A 194 14.31 -13.63 -25.98
N PRO A 195 13.32 -12.96 -26.59
CA PRO A 195 13.47 -11.55 -26.94
C PRO A 195 13.47 -10.69 -25.68
N ASP A 196 14.17 -9.56 -25.70
CA ASP A 196 14.22 -8.60 -24.60
C ASP A 196 12.81 -8.20 -24.14
N LEU A 197 12.64 -7.98 -22.83
CA LEU A 197 11.40 -7.46 -22.29
C LEU A 197 11.47 -5.94 -22.26
N GLU A 198 10.49 -5.32 -22.91
CA GLU A 198 10.31 -3.88 -22.87
C GLU A 198 9.52 -3.50 -21.61
N VAL A 199 10.14 -2.70 -20.74
CA VAL A 199 9.49 -2.20 -19.52
C VAL A 199 9.39 -0.68 -19.58
N PHE A 200 8.18 -0.17 -19.37
CA PHE A 200 7.93 1.26 -19.24
C PHE A 200 8.31 1.76 -17.85
N ILE A 201 9.15 2.79 -17.79
CA ILE A 201 9.56 3.46 -16.56
C ILE A 201 9.29 4.96 -16.70
N PRO A 202 8.54 5.59 -15.77
CA PRO A 202 8.34 7.04 -15.78
C PRO A 202 9.66 7.82 -15.86
N SER A 203 9.68 8.90 -16.64
CA SER A 203 10.91 9.65 -16.93
C SER A 203 11.56 10.23 -15.67
N SER A 204 10.77 10.60 -14.67
CA SER A 204 11.25 11.05 -13.35
C SER A 204 12.01 9.97 -12.57
N ILE A 205 11.59 8.71 -12.69
CA ILE A 205 12.24 7.56 -12.04
C ILE A 205 13.49 7.19 -12.83
N HIS A 206 13.39 7.13 -14.16
CA HIS A 206 14.50 6.79 -15.04
C HIS A 206 15.67 7.78 -14.91
N THR A 207 15.39 9.09 -14.89
CA THR A 207 16.41 10.13 -14.71
C THR A 207 17.08 10.07 -13.33
N ALA A 208 16.30 9.87 -12.27
CA ALA A 208 16.84 9.70 -10.92
C ALA A 208 17.74 8.46 -10.82
N TRP A 209 17.35 7.37 -11.47
CA TRP A 209 18.08 6.11 -11.46
C TRP A 209 19.38 6.18 -12.29
N LEU A 210 19.35 6.83 -13.46
CA LEU A 210 20.57 7.11 -14.25
C LEU A 210 21.57 8.03 -13.52
N GLY A 211 21.08 8.90 -12.62
CA GLY A 211 21.93 9.75 -11.80
C GLY A 211 22.73 9.00 -10.73
N LEU A 212 22.44 7.71 -10.51
CA LEU A 212 23.06 6.86 -9.50
C LEU A 212 23.98 5.78 -10.09
N ASP A 213 24.35 5.88 -11.37
CA ASP A 213 25.04 4.81 -12.12
C ASP A 213 24.30 3.45 -11.99
N GLY A 214 22.97 3.50 -11.92
CA GLY A 214 22.13 2.32 -11.71
C GLY A 214 22.40 1.25 -12.76
N GLN A 215 23.06 0.17 -12.35
CA GLN A 215 23.03 -1.08 -13.09
C GLN A 215 21.75 -1.79 -12.64
N CYS A 216 20.87 -2.13 -13.57
CA CYS A 216 19.72 -2.98 -13.25
C CYS A 216 20.29 -4.35 -12.82
N HIS A 217 20.62 -4.50 -11.53
CA HIS A 217 20.86 -5.80 -10.93
C HIS A 217 19.49 -6.44 -10.71
N VAL A 218 18.93 -6.87 -11.84
CA VAL A 218 17.93 -7.91 -11.84
C VAL A 218 18.63 -9.16 -11.28
N PRO A 219 18.10 -9.80 -10.23
CA PRO A 219 18.67 -11.02 -9.69
C PRO A 219 18.84 -12.10 -10.75
#